data_AF-A0A969NJA0-F1
#
_entry.id   AF-A0A969NJA0-F1
#
_cell.length_a   1.000
_cell.length_b   1.000
_cell.length_c   1.000
_cell.angle_alpha   90.00
_cell.angle_beta   90.00
_cell.angle_gamma   90.00
#
_symmetry.space_group_name_H-M   'P 1'
#
loop_
_entity.id
_entity.type
_entity.pdbx_description
1 polymer ?
#
loop_
_entity_poly.entity_id
_entity_poly.type
_entity_poly.pdbx_seq_one_letter_code
_entity_poly.pdbx_strand_id
1 'polypeptide(L)'
;MESYLRAYRKAVHKGRQLLNLELSLENQLRLYRILCFSLFNLRQPAEAVFYADLGLKLMPRDYRFRYYRAIAYQMLGRKQEAKADFEVALEEAPDEESRQGLQEYFKFD
;
A
#
# COMPACT_ATOMS: atom_id res chain seq x y z
N MET A 1 -12.03 -12.90 13.42
CA MET A 1 -10.74 -12.16 13.40
C MET A 1 -9.60 -13.03 12.87
N GLU A 2 -9.43 -14.27 13.37
CA GLU A 2 -8.40 -15.21 12.89
C GLU A 2 -8.53 -15.62 11.41
N SER A 3 -9.75 -15.69 10.89
CA SER A 3 -10.02 -16.00 9.48
C SER A 3 -9.39 -14.97 8.52
N TYR A 4 -9.48 -13.69 8.85
CA TYR A 4 -8.91 -12.60 8.06
C TYR A 4 -7.38 -12.60 8.08
N LEU A 5 -6.77 -12.81 9.26
CA LEU A 5 -5.32 -12.93 9.37
C LEU A 5 -4.78 -14.12 8.56
N ARG A 6 -5.50 -15.24 8.56
CA ARG A 6 -5.16 -16.41 7.72
C ARG A 6 -5.23 -16.06 6.23
N ALA A 7 -6.26 -15.35 5.79
CA ALA A 7 -6.39 -14.90 4.41
C ALA A 7 -5.24 -13.97 3.99
N TYR A 8 -4.88 -12.99 4.81
CA TYR A 8 -3.76 -12.09 4.52
C TYR A 8 -2.42 -12.82 4.43
N ARG A 9 -2.14 -13.76 5.35
CA ARG A 9 -0.92 -14.58 5.28
C ARG A 9 -0.86 -15.40 3.98
N LYS A 10 -1.99 -16.00 3.59
CA LYS A 10 -2.08 -16.76 2.33
C LYS A 10 -1.86 -15.85 1.12
N ALA A 11 -2.44 -14.64 1.12
CA ALA A 11 -2.26 -13.66 0.07
C ALA A 11 -0.79 -13.23 -0.07
N VAL A 12 -0.12 -12.93 1.04
CA VAL A 12 1.31 -12.57 1.04
C VAL A 12 2.17 -13.71 0.51
N HIS A 13 1.96 -14.92 1.02
CA HIS A 13 2.72 -16.10 0.59
C HIS A 13 2.56 -16.34 -0.92
N LYS A 14 1.31 -16.36 -1.41
CA LYS A 14 1.06 -16.62 -2.83
C LYS A 14 1.54 -15.47 -3.72
N GLY A 15 1.33 -14.23 -3.31
CA GLY A 15 1.79 -13.04 -4.03
C GLY A 15 3.31 -13.05 -4.24
N ARG A 16 4.08 -13.40 -3.21
CA ARG A 16 5.53 -13.55 -3.28
C ARG A 16 5.98 -14.63 -4.26
N GLN A 17 5.31 -15.78 -4.26
CA GLN A 17 5.61 -16.84 -5.23
C GLN A 17 5.33 -16.40 -6.67
N LEU A 18 4.22 -15.70 -6.88
CA LEU A 18 3.84 -15.21 -8.21
C LEU A 18 4.81 -14.15 -8.75
N LEU A 19 5.42 -13.35 -7.87
CA LEU A 19 6.44 -12.36 -8.27
C LEU A 19 7.74 -12.98 -8.81
N ASN A 20 7.95 -14.29 -8.64
CA ASN A 20 9.08 -15.01 -9.25
C ASN A 20 8.79 -15.46 -10.69
N LEU A 21 7.58 -15.22 -11.19
CA LEU A 21 7.19 -15.54 -12.57
C LEU A 21 7.33 -14.31 -13.45
N GLU A 22 7.43 -14.52 -14.76
CA GLU A 22 7.29 -13.43 -15.73
C GLU A 22 5.84 -12.95 -15.73
N LEU A 23 5.63 -11.73 -15.25
CA LEU A 23 4.32 -11.08 -15.16
C LEU A 23 4.29 -9.85 -16.05
N SER A 24 3.11 -9.54 -16.58
CA SER A 24 2.87 -8.20 -17.13
C SER A 24 3.04 -7.14 -16.05
N LEU A 25 3.44 -5.94 -16.46
CA LEU A 25 3.55 -4.79 -15.57
C LEU A 25 2.27 -4.56 -14.74
N GLU A 26 1.10 -4.70 -15.38
CA GLU A 26 -0.19 -4.56 -14.69
C GLU A 26 -0.35 -5.60 -13.56
N ASN A 27 -0.02 -6.87 -13.82
CA ASN A 27 -0.14 -7.93 -12.83
C ASN A 27 0.88 -7.75 -11.69
N GLN A 28 2.09 -7.29 -12.00
CA GLN A 28 3.10 -6.98 -10.99
C GLN A 28 2.63 -5.84 -10.07
N LEU A 29 2.12 -4.74 -10.63
CA LEU A 29 1.57 -3.62 -9.87
C LEU A 29 0.38 -4.05 -9.01
N ARG A 30 -0.52 -4.88 -9.56
CA ARG A 30 -1.66 -5.44 -8.83
C ARG A 30 -1.20 -6.28 -7.63
N LEU A 31 -0.20 -7.13 -7.81
CA LEU A 31 0.36 -7.93 -6.71
C LEU A 31 1.02 -7.06 -5.64
N TYR A 32 1.76 -6.01 -6.02
CA TYR A 32 2.33 -5.08 -5.04
C TYR A 32 1.25 -4.39 -4.21
N ARG A 33 0.12 -3.98 -4.80
CA ARG A 33 -1.00 -3.40 -4.05
C ARG A 33 -1.60 -4.41 -3.06
N ILE A 34 -1.82 -5.66 -3.51
CA ILE A 34 -2.33 -6.74 -2.64
C ILE A 34 -1.36 -7.01 -1.47
N LEU A 35 -0.05 -7.04 -1.74
CA LEU A 35 0.97 -7.23 -0.72
C LEU A 35 0.97 -6.09 0.29
N CYS A 36 0.97 -4.84 -0.17
CA CYS A 36 0.89 -3.67 0.71
C CYS A 36 -0.30 -3.75 1.65
N PHE A 37 -1.50 -3.97 1.11
CA PHE A 37 -2.73 -4.09 1.90
C PHE A 37 -2.68 -5.25 2.91
N SER A 38 -2.19 -6.42 2.48
CA SER A 38 -2.14 -7.60 3.34
C SER A 38 -1.11 -7.44 4.46
N LEU A 39 0.05 -6.85 4.16
CA LEU A 39 1.13 -6.61 5.13
C LEU A 39 0.74 -5.54 6.16
N PHE A 40 0.03 -4.49 5.73
CA PHE A 40 -0.59 -3.53 6.62
C PHE A 40 -1.49 -4.22 7.66
N ASN A 41 -2.43 -5.05 7.19
CA ASN A 41 -3.34 -5.80 8.08
C ASN A 41 -2.62 -6.82 8.97
N LEU A 42 -1.46 -7.32 8.56
CA LEU A 42 -0.61 -8.21 9.35
C LEU A 42 0.32 -7.48 10.33
N ARG A 43 0.23 -6.15 10.41
CA ARG A 43 1.14 -5.32 11.21
C ARG A 43 2.61 -5.49 10.83
N GLN A 44 2.90 -5.62 9.53
CA GLN A 44 4.25 -5.72 8.97
C GLN A 44 4.58 -4.48 8.11
N PRO A 45 4.69 -3.28 8.72
CA PRO A 45 4.76 -2.03 7.97
C PRO A 45 6.06 -1.87 7.17
N ALA A 46 7.20 -2.38 7.65
CA ALA A 46 8.46 -2.28 6.90
C ALA A 46 8.40 -3.00 5.54
N GLU A 47 7.77 -4.18 5.50
CA GLU A 47 7.56 -4.92 4.25
C GLU A 47 6.52 -4.22 3.36
N ALA A 48 5.50 -3.58 3.94
CA ALA A 48 4.53 -2.79 3.18
C ALA A 48 5.19 -1.58 2.49
N VAL A 49 6.08 -0.86 3.20
CA VAL A 49 6.89 0.22 2.59
C VAL A 49 7.70 -0.31 1.42
N PHE A 50 8.38 -1.45 1.58
CA PHE A 50 9.19 -2.04 0.51
C PHE A 50 8.39 -2.29 -0.77
N TYR A 51 7.21 -2.92 -0.69
CA TYR A 51 6.39 -3.16 -1.88
C TYR A 51 5.76 -1.89 -2.45
N ALA A 52 5.43 -0.91 -1.61
CA ALA A 52 4.94 0.37 -2.08
C ALA A 52 6.03 1.13 -2.85
N ASP A 53 7.28 1.09 -2.38
CA ASP A 53 8.42 1.68 -3.08
C ASP A 53 8.68 1.01 -4.43
N LEU A 54 8.58 -0.32 -4.51
CA LEU A 54 8.66 -1.03 -5.79
C LEU A 54 7.54 -0.61 -6.75
N GLY A 55 6.31 -0.49 -6.24
CA GLY A 55 5.18 0.00 -6.99
C GLY A 55 5.40 1.42 -7.53
N LEU A 56 5.89 2.33 -6.70
CA LEU A 56 6.17 3.72 -7.08
C LEU A 56 7.34 3.84 -8.06
N LYS A 57 8.34 2.94 -8.02
CA LYS A 57 9.39 2.90 -9.04
C LYS A 57 8.84 2.58 -10.43
N LEU A 58 7.84 1.70 -10.50
CA LEU A 58 7.20 1.28 -11.74
C LEU A 58 6.09 2.24 -12.20
N MET A 59 5.36 2.82 -11.25
CA MET A 59 4.25 3.75 -11.49
C MET A 59 4.28 4.90 -10.46
N PRO A 60 5.06 5.96 -10.70
CA PRO A 60 5.31 7.04 -9.72
C PRO A 60 4.09 7.86 -9.28
N ARG A 61 3.02 7.83 -10.09
CA ARG A 61 1.78 8.59 -9.87
C ARG A 61 0.60 7.74 -9.37
N ASP A 62 0.83 6.47 -9.02
CA ASP A 62 -0.24 5.67 -8.43
C ASP A 62 -0.44 6.05 -6.96
N TYR A 63 -1.47 6.87 -6.72
CA TYR A 63 -1.83 7.36 -5.40
C TYR A 63 -2.01 6.24 -4.36
N ARG A 64 -2.40 5.03 -4.79
CA ARG A 64 -2.60 3.89 -3.88
C ARG A 64 -1.31 3.43 -3.22
N PHE A 65 -0.17 3.46 -3.93
CA PHE A 65 1.10 3.10 -3.30
C PHE A 65 1.54 4.16 -2.31
N ARG A 66 1.31 5.45 -2.60
CA ARG A 66 1.57 6.53 -1.64
C ARG A 66 0.72 6.36 -0.40
N TYR A 67 -0.57 6.10 -0.57
CA TYR A 67 -1.49 5.79 0.53
C TYR A 67 -1.01 4.62 1.40
N TYR A 68 -0.68 3.48 0.80
CA TYR A 68 -0.18 2.33 1.57
C TYR A 68 1.14 2.62 2.29
N ARG A 69 2.06 3.35 1.63
CA ARG A 69 3.34 3.75 2.22
C ARG A 69 3.12 4.73 3.38
N ALA A 70 2.19 5.67 3.25
CA ALA A 70 1.83 6.62 4.29
C ALA A 70 1.31 5.94 5.55
N ILE A 71 0.40 4.97 5.40
CA ILE A 71 -0.11 4.17 6.53
C ILE A 71 1.03 3.38 7.18
N ALA A 72 1.89 2.76 6.38
CA ALA A 72 3.01 2.01 6.90
C ALA A 72 4.02 2.90 7.65
N TYR A 73 4.27 4.11 7.16
CA TYR A 73 5.07 5.12 7.87
C TYR A 73 4.42 5.57 9.18
N GLN A 74 3.11 5.76 9.22
CA GLN A 74 2.39 6.08 10.45
C GLN A 74 2.57 4.97 11.50
N MET A 75 2.48 3.70 11.11
CA MET A 75 2.71 2.56 12.00
C MET A 75 4.16 2.44 12.48
N LEU A 76 5.11 2.97 11.72
CA LEU A 76 6.53 3.06 12.09
C LEU A 76 6.87 4.32 12.91
N GLY A 77 5.88 5.19 13.18
CA GLY A 77 6.11 6.48 13.87
C GLY A 77 6.73 7.57 12.99
N ARG A 78 6.87 7.34 11.68
CA ARG A 78 7.44 8.26 10.68
C ARG A 78 6.37 9.24 10.20
N LYS A 79 5.94 10.12 11.11
CA LYS A 79 4.76 10.98 10.91
C LYS A 79 4.93 11.99 9.77
N GLN A 80 6.12 12.58 9.61
CA GLN A 80 6.37 13.57 8.56
C GLN A 80 6.28 12.93 7.17
N GLU A 81 6.88 11.76 6.98
CA GLU A 81 6.84 11.05 5.70
C GLU A 81 5.44 10.53 5.40
N ALA A 82 4.71 10.06 6.42
CA ALA A 82 3.31 9.68 6.26
C ALA A 82 2.46 10.86 5.75
N LYS A 83 2.60 12.03 6.37
CA LYS A 83 1.86 13.23 5.97
C LYS A 83 2.16 13.61 4.52
N ALA A 84 3.44 13.66 4.15
CA ALA A 84 3.84 14.01 2.78
C ALA A 84 3.27 13.03 1.73
N ASP A 85 3.26 11.73 2.01
CA ASP A 85 2.70 10.75 1.07
C ASP A 85 1.18 10.86 0.96
N PHE A 86 0.48 11.13 2.05
CA PHE A 86 -0.97 11.33 2.01
C PHE A 86 -1.36 12.59 1.25
N GLU A 87 -0.64 13.71 1.44
CA GLU A 87 -0.88 14.95 0.69
C GLU A 87 -0.79 14.69 -0.82
N VAL A 88 0.28 14.03 -1.27
CA VAL A 88 0.42 13.70 -2.70
C VAL A 88 -0.61 12.67 -3.15
N ALA A 89 -0.99 11.71 -2.30
CA ALA A 89 -2.04 10.75 -2.65
C ALA A 89 -3.41 11.43 -2.89
N LEU A 90 -3.73 12.46 -2.10
CA LEU A 90 -4.95 13.25 -2.25
C LEU A 90 -4.95 14.10 -3.53
N GLU A 91 -3.79 14.64 -3.89
CA GLU A 91 -3.59 15.42 -5.13
C GLU A 91 -3.71 14.53 -6.38
N GLU A 92 -3.13 13.32 -6.35
CA GLU A 92 -3.12 12.37 -7.47
C GLU A 92 -4.37 11.45 -7.52
N ALA A 93 -5.33 11.63 -6.59
CA ALA A 93 -6.58 10.89 -6.61
C ALA A 93 -7.38 11.21 -7.90
N PRO A 94 -7.81 10.19 -8.67
CA PRO A 94 -8.38 10.39 -10.00
C PRO A 94 -9.79 10.97 -9.98
N ASP A 95 -10.49 10.82 -8.86
CA ASP A 95 -11.87 11.23 -8.66
C ASP A 95 -12.11 11.60 -7.19
N GLU A 96 -13.27 12.20 -6.95
CA GLU A 96 -13.68 12.64 -5.62
C GLU A 96 -13.93 11.48 -4.67
N GLU A 97 -14.42 10.34 -5.16
CA GLU A 97 -14.65 9.13 -4.35
C GLU A 97 -13.33 8.61 -3.76
N SER A 98 -12.30 8.49 -4.58
CA SER A 98 -10.95 8.12 -4.15
C SER A 98 -10.39 9.11 -3.14
N ARG A 99 -10.59 10.41 -3.38
CA ARG A 99 -10.13 11.46 -2.46
C ARG A 99 -10.82 11.38 -1.10
N GLN A 100 -12.13 11.20 -1.06
CA GLN A 100 -12.89 11.02 0.17
C GLN A 100 -12.43 9.79 0.95
N GLY A 101 -12.23 8.67 0.26
CA GLY A 101 -11.69 7.45 0.88
C GLY A 101 -10.32 7.64 1.52
N LEU A 102 -9.46 8.49 0.96
CA LEU A 102 -8.16 8.84 1.56
C LEU A 102 -8.32 9.76 2.79
N GLN A 103 -9.24 10.72 2.74
CA GLN A 103 -9.48 11.69 3.82
C GLN A 103 -9.97 11.02 5.10
N GLU A 104 -10.74 9.94 5.01
CA GLU A 104 -11.20 9.18 6.19
C GLU A 104 -10.03 8.65 7.04
N TYR A 105 -8.92 8.30 6.40
CA TYR A 105 -7.72 7.77 7.04
C TYR A 105 -6.68 8.85 7.35
N PHE A 106 -6.74 10.00 6.67
CA PHE A 106 -5.89 11.15 6.90
C PHE A 106 -6.42 12.02 8.06
N LYS A 107 -6.44 11.46 9.27
CA LYS A 107 -6.68 12.23 10.51
C LYS A 107 -5.39 12.32 11.29
N PHE A 108 -4.60 13.35 11.00
CA PHE A 108 -3.53 13.76 11.89
C PHE A 108 -4.14 14.69 12.94
N ASP A 109 -4.27 14.19 14.17
CA ASP A 109 -4.41 15.04 15.36
C ASP A 109 -3.06 15.65 15.74
#